data_AF-A0A959WP94-F1
#
_entry.id   AF-A0A959WP94-F1
#
_cell.length_a   1.000
_cell.length_b   1.000
_cell.length_c   1.000
_cell.angle_alpha   90.00
_cell.angle_beta   90.00
_cell.angle_gamma   90.00
#
_symmetry.space_group_name_H-M   'P 1'
#
loop_
_entity.id
_entity.type
_entity.pdbx_description
1 polymer ?
#
loop_
_entity_poly.entity_id
_entity_poly.type
_entity_poly.pdbx_seq_one_letter_code
_entity_poly.pdbx_strand_id
1 'polypeptide(L)'
;MPVELVLGNDQVILRDADTRAEIAAGVTAQELATFGPDTYLDFPGNARRPGCTYETDERRFTAEYGFEPTVYARVIIDAEENRMMIQYWFFWYYNDWNNLHEADWEGIVLFWDTVATVDEALAAPPDRVGYAQHGGGELADWGDAKLSIENGTHPVTYPAAGAHATFYTANTY
;
A
#
# COMPACT_ATOMS: atom_id res chain seq x y z
N MET A 1 -1.38 6.13 -4.53
CA MET A 1 -2.26 7.29 -4.24
C MET A 1 -2.15 7.66 -2.77
N PRO A 2 -2.40 8.92 -2.36
CA PRO A 2 -2.53 9.23 -0.94
C PRO A 2 -3.83 8.68 -0.35
N VAL A 3 -3.84 8.31 0.92
CA VAL A 3 -5.02 7.82 1.65
C VAL A 3 -6.05 8.91 1.89
N GLU A 4 -5.64 10.17 1.79
CA GLU A 4 -6.47 11.38 1.90
C GLU A 4 -7.52 11.47 0.78
N LEU A 5 -7.43 10.64 -0.26
CA LEU A 5 -8.53 10.43 -1.21
C LEU A 5 -9.77 9.82 -0.55
N VAL A 6 -9.57 9.09 0.55
CA VAL A 6 -10.57 8.30 1.27
C VAL A 6 -10.79 8.87 2.67
N LEU A 7 -9.71 9.04 3.43
CA LEU A 7 -9.76 9.48 4.83
C LEU A 7 -10.01 10.98 4.89
N GLY A 8 -11.13 11.38 5.49
CA GLY A 8 -11.62 12.77 5.50
C GLY A 8 -12.48 13.15 4.29
N ASN A 9 -12.73 12.24 3.35
CA ASN A 9 -13.59 12.49 2.19
C ASN A 9 -15.07 12.22 2.57
N ASP A 10 -15.91 13.26 2.54
CA ASP A 10 -17.32 13.19 2.95
C ASP A 10 -18.19 12.28 2.07
N GLN A 11 -17.70 11.89 0.90
CA GLN A 11 -18.35 10.91 0.03
C GLN A 11 -18.06 9.46 0.44
N VAL A 12 -17.07 9.23 1.30
CA VAL A 12 -16.76 7.91 1.85
C VAL A 12 -17.50 7.73 3.18
N ILE A 13 -18.26 6.64 3.25
CA ILE A 13 -19.12 6.34 4.39
C ILE A 13 -18.48 5.25 5.25
N LEU A 14 -18.53 5.41 6.58
CA LEU A 14 -18.28 4.30 7.50
C LEU A 14 -19.59 3.59 7.80
N ARG A 15 -19.62 2.28 7.61
CA ARG A 15 -20.79 1.44 7.86
C ARG A 15 -20.55 0.37 8.90
N ASP A 16 -21.64 -0.01 9.55
CA ASP A 16 -21.73 -1.23 10.36
C ASP A 16 -21.69 -2.47 9.46
N ALA A 17 -20.86 -3.46 9.80
CA ALA A 17 -20.64 -4.66 8.98
C ALA A 17 -21.89 -5.54 8.85
N ASP A 18 -22.70 -5.63 9.92
CA ASP A 18 -23.86 -6.52 9.98
C ASP A 18 -25.11 -5.88 9.38
N THR A 19 -25.45 -4.68 9.84
CA THR A 19 -26.67 -3.97 9.47
C THR A 19 -26.52 -3.12 8.22
N ARG A 20 -25.28 -2.80 7.83
CA ARG A 20 -24.93 -1.84 6.75
C ARG A 20 -25.43 -0.43 6.99
N ALA A 21 -25.86 -0.13 8.22
CA ALA A 21 -26.24 1.20 8.61
C ALA A 21 -25.04 2.14 8.48
N GLU A 22 -25.30 3.34 7.99
CA GLU A 22 -24.32 4.43 8.02
C GLU A 22 -24.07 4.85 9.47
N ILE A 23 -22.80 4.87 9.86
CA ILE A 23 -22.33 5.28 11.18
C ILE A 23 -21.83 6.73 11.11
N ALA A 24 -21.03 7.04 10.09
CA ALA A 24 -20.41 8.33 9.88
C ALA A 24 -20.02 8.50 8.39
N ALA A 25 -19.65 9.72 8.00
CA ALA A 25 -19.12 10.06 6.69
C ALA A 25 -17.85 10.90 6.87
N GLY A 26 -16.89 10.83 5.93
CA GLY A 26 -15.67 11.64 5.99
C GLY A 26 -14.78 11.35 7.18
N VAL A 27 -14.73 10.09 7.61
CA VAL A 27 -13.94 9.66 8.78
C VAL A 27 -12.45 9.89 8.52
N THR A 28 -11.79 10.60 9.43
CA THR A 28 -10.34 10.84 9.42
C THR A 28 -9.56 9.59 9.85
N ALA A 29 -8.25 9.57 9.60
CA ALA A 29 -7.39 8.47 10.07
C ALA A 29 -7.45 8.25 11.59
N GLN A 30 -7.50 9.35 12.36
CA GLN A 30 -7.55 9.30 13.83
C GLN A 30 -8.89 8.76 14.33
N GLU A 31 -9.99 9.16 13.71
CA GLU A 31 -11.32 8.62 14.04
C GLU A 31 -11.43 7.15 13.63
N LEU A 32 -10.97 6.78 12.42
CA LEU A 32 -10.99 5.42 11.92
C LEU A 32 -10.33 4.44 12.91
N ALA A 33 -9.20 4.84 13.49
CA ALA A 33 -8.47 4.05 14.47
C ALA A 33 -9.23 3.78 15.79
N THR A 34 -10.34 4.48 16.04
CA THR A 34 -11.19 4.28 17.23
C THR A 34 -12.38 3.36 16.98
N PHE A 35 -12.74 3.09 15.73
CA PHE A 35 -13.84 2.21 15.40
C PHE A 35 -13.41 0.74 15.49
N GLY A 36 -14.37 -0.11 15.85
CA GLY A 36 -14.15 -1.54 16.03
C GLY A 36 -14.07 -2.32 14.70
N PRO A 37 -13.70 -3.61 14.76
CA PRO A 37 -13.57 -4.47 13.58
C PRO A 37 -14.90 -4.73 12.86
N ASP A 38 -16.03 -4.44 13.49
CA ASP A 38 -17.37 -4.61 12.94
C ASP A 38 -17.81 -3.40 12.08
N THR A 39 -16.84 -2.65 11.55
CA THR A 39 -17.08 -1.50 10.68
C THR A 39 -16.21 -1.56 9.43
N TYR A 40 -16.68 -0.94 8.35
CA TYR A 40 -15.93 -0.83 7.10
C TYR A 40 -16.19 0.50 6.40
N LEU A 41 -15.21 0.94 5.61
CA LEU A 41 -15.38 2.08 4.70
C LEU A 41 -16.09 1.60 3.44
N ASP A 42 -17.05 2.39 2.97
CA ASP A 42 -17.88 2.19 1.78
C ASP A 42 -17.69 3.38 0.85
N PHE A 43 -17.05 3.15 -0.29
CA PHE A 43 -16.70 4.20 -1.23
C PHE A 43 -17.90 4.45 -2.17
N PRO A 44 -17.99 5.62 -2.82
CA PRO A 44 -18.99 5.84 -3.86
C PRO A 44 -18.90 4.77 -4.97
N GLY A 45 -19.97 3.99 -5.16
CA GLY A 45 -20.05 3.04 -6.27
C GLY A 45 -20.61 1.68 -5.88
N ASN A 46 -20.20 0.67 -6.65
CA ASN A 46 -20.52 -0.72 -6.38
C ASN A 46 -19.32 -1.58 -6.75
N ALA A 47 -18.58 -2.06 -5.74
CA ALA A 47 -17.37 -2.84 -5.95
C ALA A 47 -17.58 -4.10 -6.76
N ARG A 48 -18.81 -4.63 -6.86
CA ARG A 48 -19.11 -5.83 -7.67
C ARG A 48 -19.51 -5.51 -9.10
N ARG A 49 -19.77 -4.24 -9.41
CA ARG A 49 -20.17 -3.72 -10.73
C ARG A 49 -19.51 -2.36 -10.95
N PRO A 50 -18.16 -2.31 -10.95
CA PRO A 50 -17.43 -1.05 -10.87
C PRO A 50 -17.61 -0.16 -12.11
N GLY A 51 -17.78 -0.75 -13.30
CA GLY A 51 -17.73 0.01 -14.54
C GLY A 51 -16.43 0.84 -14.59
N CYS A 52 -16.55 2.14 -14.83
CA CYS A 52 -15.42 3.08 -14.72
C CYS A 52 -15.52 3.97 -13.47
N THR A 53 -16.39 3.65 -12.50
CA THR A 53 -16.68 4.53 -11.36
C THR A 53 -15.42 4.82 -10.55
N TYR A 54 -14.74 3.79 -10.05
CA TYR A 54 -13.56 3.98 -9.21
C TYR A 54 -12.39 4.66 -9.94
N GLU A 55 -12.14 4.31 -11.21
CA GLU A 55 -11.14 4.99 -12.05
C GLU A 55 -11.47 6.49 -12.22
N THR A 56 -12.75 6.81 -12.45
CA THR A 56 -13.20 8.19 -12.67
C THR A 56 -13.15 9.00 -11.37
N ASP A 57 -13.56 8.39 -10.26
CA ASP A 57 -13.51 9.01 -8.94
C ASP A 57 -12.06 9.28 -8.50
N GLU A 58 -11.17 8.31 -8.70
CA GLU A 58 -9.73 8.47 -8.44
C GLU A 58 -9.16 9.66 -9.22
N ARG A 59 -9.39 9.71 -10.54
CA ARG A 59 -8.92 10.82 -11.38
C ARG A 59 -9.52 12.15 -10.98
N ARG A 60 -10.82 12.18 -10.67
CA ARG A 60 -11.52 13.40 -10.26
C ARG A 60 -10.94 13.93 -8.96
N PHE A 61 -10.88 13.12 -7.90
CA PHE A 61 -10.41 13.55 -6.60
C PHE A 61 -8.93 13.96 -6.64
N THR A 62 -8.09 13.22 -7.37
CA THR A 62 -6.68 13.60 -7.56
C THR A 62 -6.55 14.98 -8.20
N ALA A 63 -7.31 15.25 -9.27
CA ALA A 63 -7.27 16.54 -9.95
C ALA A 63 -7.88 17.68 -9.11
N GLU A 64 -8.98 17.41 -8.40
CA GLU A 64 -9.71 18.39 -7.60
C GLU A 64 -8.89 18.85 -6.38
N TYR A 65 -8.24 17.93 -5.69
CA TYR A 65 -7.47 18.23 -4.47
C TYR A 65 -5.97 18.39 -4.72
N GLY A 66 -5.50 18.20 -5.96
CA GLY A 66 -4.09 18.35 -6.33
C GLY A 66 -3.19 17.32 -5.65
N PHE A 67 -3.67 16.08 -5.53
CA PHE A 67 -2.91 15.00 -4.92
C PHE A 67 -1.80 14.49 -5.84
N GLU A 68 -0.66 14.15 -5.23
CA GLU A 68 0.49 13.56 -5.92
C GLU A 68 0.64 12.08 -5.52
N PRO A 69 1.24 11.24 -6.39
CA PRO A 69 1.59 9.87 -6.02
C PRO A 69 2.37 9.83 -4.71
N THR A 70 1.79 9.16 -3.72
CA THR A 70 2.33 9.09 -2.35
C THR A 70 2.69 7.65 -2.01
N VAL A 71 3.88 7.49 -1.41
CA VAL A 71 4.37 6.24 -0.82
C VAL A 71 4.57 6.50 0.67
N TYR A 72 4.05 5.60 1.50
CA TYR A 72 4.21 5.66 2.95
C TYR A 72 5.40 4.80 3.36
N ALA A 73 6.17 5.24 4.35
CA ALA A 73 7.31 4.49 4.83
C ALA A 73 7.30 4.36 6.35
N ARG A 74 7.75 3.21 6.84
CA ARG A 74 7.98 2.97 8.27
C ARG A 74 9.39 2.39 8.46
N VAL A 75 10.18 3.07 9.27
CA VAL A 75 11.49 2.59 9.73
C VAL A 75 11.29 1.80 11.03
N ILE A 76 11.86 0.61 11.09
CA ILE A 76 11.84 -0.28 12.24
C ILE A 76 13.28 -0.61 12.60
N ILE A 77 13.66 -0.38 13.85
CA ILE A 77 14.99 -0.66 14.36
C ILE A 77 14.86 -1.68 15.49
N ASP A 78 15.58 -2.78 15.36
CA ASP A 78 15.77 -3.80 16.39
C ASP A 78 17.23 -3.75 16.86
N ALA A 79 17.47 -2.91 17.87
CA ALA A 79 18.81 -2.71 18.41
C ALA A 79 19.34 -3.93 19.19
N GLU A 80 18.46 -4.82 19.65
CA GLU A 80 18.85 -6.02 20.40
C GLU A 80 19.45 -7.07 19.45
N GLU A 81 18.82 -7.27 18.29
CA GLU A 81 19.29 -8.20 17.25
C GLU A 81 20.23 -7.54 16.23
N ASN A 82 20.52 -6.24 16.39
CA ASN A 82 21.31 -5.43 15.48
C ASN A 82 20.76 -5.46 14.03
N ARG A 83 19.45 -5.23 13.88
CA ARG A 83 18.73 -5.24 12.60
C ARG A 83 17.92 -3.98 12.38
N MET A 84 17.65 -3.70 11.10
CA MET A 84 16.79 -2.61 10.68
C MET A 84 15.94 -3.06 9.50
N MET A 85 14.72 -2.53 9.42
CA MET A 85 13.84 -2.72 8.28
C MET A 85 13.21 -1.40 7.87
N ILE A 86 12.97 -1.24 6.57
CA ILE A 86 12.13 -0.17 6.05
C ILE A 86 10.98 -0.81 5.29
N GLN A 87 9.76 -0.54 5.73
CA GLN A 87 8.55 -0.93 5.01
C GLN A 87 8.09 0.25 4.16
N TYR A 88 7.87 0.03 2.88
CA TYR A 88 7.20 0.96 1.98
C TYR A 88 5.80 0.42 1.65
N TRP A 89 4.82 1.31 1.65
CA TRP A 89 3.42 0.98 1.42
C TRP A 89 2.82 1.85 0.32
N PHE A 90 2.10 1.19 -0.60
CA PHE A 90 1.42 1.80 -1.73
C PHE A 90 -0.08 1.60 -1.56
N PHE A 91 -0.83 2.69 -1.56
CA PHE A 91 -2.28 2.64 -1.50
C PHE A 91 -2.88 2.75 -2.90
N TRP A 92 -3.82 1.85 -3.19
CA TRP A 92 -4.64 1.84 -4.40
C TRP A 92 -6.10 2.08 -4.05
N TYR A 93 -6.81 2.84 -4.87
CA TYR A 93 -8.20 3.20 -4.59
C TYR A 93 -9.16 2.00 -4.76
N TYR A 94 -8.87 1.09 -5.69
CA TYR A 94 -9.73 -0.06 -5.99
C TYR A 94 -8.91 -1.21 -6.59
N ASN A 95 -9.24 -2.45 -6.21
CA ASN A 95 -8.71 -3.67 -6.82
C ASN A 95 -9.74 -4.25 -7.81
N ASP A 96 -9.36 -4.31 -9.10
CA ASP A 96 -10.22 -4.77 -10.20
C ASP A 96 -9.84 -6.18 -10.70
N TRP A 97 -9.37 -7.05 -9.79
CA TRP A 97 -9.03 -8.43 -10.11
C TRP A 97 -10.13 -9.42 -9.71
N ASN A 98 -9.77 -10.68 -9.42
CA ASN A 98 -10.71 -11.75 -9.08
C ASN A 98 -11.46 -11.48 -7.76
N ASN A 99 -10.80 -10.82 -6.81
CA ASN A 99 -11.42 -10.37 -5.58
C ASN A 99 -11.64 -8.87 -5.66
N LEU A 100 -12.76 -8.44 -6.26
CA LEU A 100 -13.07 -7.03 -6.38
C LEU A 100 -13.29 -6.39 -5.01
N HIS A 101 -12.50 -5.37 -4.67
CA HIS A 101 -12.66 -4.64 -3.41
C HIS A 101 -12.17 -3.20 -3.47
N GLU A 102 -12.75 -2.39 -2.60
CA GLU A 102 -12.35 -1.01 -2.34
C GLU A 102 -11.11 -0.99 -1.48
N ALA A 103 -10.21 -0.04 -1.76
CA ALA A 103 -8.88 0.06 -1.16
C ALA A 103 -8.00 -1.18 -1.39
N ASP A 104 -6.71 -0.95 -1.64
CA ASP A 104 -5.72 -2.01 -1.57
C ASP A 104 -4.39 -1.46 -1.03
N TRP A 105 -3.72 -2.28 -0.24
CA TRP A 105 -2.42 -1.97 0.34
C TRP A 105 -1.40 -2.96 -0.16
N GLU A 106 -0.45 -2.45 -0.93
CA GLU A 106 0.71 -3.18 -1.40
C GLU A 106 1.96 -2.65 -0.74
N GLY A 107 3.05 -3.40 -0.83
CA GLY A 107 4.28 -2.93 -0.21
C GLY A 107 5.52 -3.75 -0.52
N ILE A 108 6.64 -3.14 -0.18
CA ILE A 108 7.95 -3.79 -0.17
C ILE A 108 8.63 -3.55 1.17
N VAL A 109 9.51 -4.46 1.57
CA VAL A 109 10.30 -4.34 2.80
C VAL A 109 11.77 -4.51 2.48
N LEU A 110 12.59 -3.54 2.88
CA LEU A 110 14.05 -3.62 2.86
C LEU A 110 14.53 -4.11 4.21
N PHE A 111 15.48 -5.03 4.23
CA PHE A 111 16.02 -5.61 5.45
C PHE A 111 17.53 -5.41 5.52
N TRP A 112 17.99 -5.04 6.70
CA TRP A 112 19.38 -5.12 7.11
C TRP A 112 19.47 -6.02 8.35
N ASP A 113 20.31 -7.04 8.27
CA ASP A 113 20.49 -8.07 9.29
C ASP A 113 21.69 -7.78 10.22
N THR A 114 22.50 -6.77 9.91
CA THR A 114 23.71 -6.42 10.68
C THR A 114 23.90 -4.92 10.95
N VAL A 115 22.88 -4.09 10.70
CA VAL A 115 22.88 -2.68 11.10
C VAL A 115 21.60 -2.34 11.85
N ALA A 116 21.69 -1.47 12.85
CA ALA A 116 20.56 -1.00 13.66
C ALA A 116 20.50 0.53 13.78
N THR A 117 21.16 1.26 12.89
CA THR A 117 21.07 2.71 12.82
C THR A 117 20.88 3.19 11.39
N VAL A 118 20.24 4.36 11.25
CA VAL A 118 20.01 4.99 9.94
C VAL A 118 21.34 5.38 9.28
N ASP A 119 22.30 5.90 10.05
CA ASP A 119 23.60 6.33 9.51
C ASP A 119 24.39 5.15 8.91
N GLU A 120 24.37 3.99 9.55
CA GLU A 120 24.99 2.77 9.02
C GLU A 120 24.24 2.25 7.78
N ALA A 121 22.90 2.28 7.81
CA ALA A 121 22.07 1.88 6.67
C ALA A 121 22.24 2.80 5.44
N LEU A 122 22.64 4.06 5.63
CA LEU A 122 22.99 4.97 4.52
C LEU A 122 24.33 4.62 3.86
N ALA A 123 25.22 3.90 4.56
CA ALA A 123 26.55 3.54 4.08
C ALA A 123 26.60 2.16 3.41
N ALA A 124 25.55 1.33 3.57
CA ALA A 124 25.48 -0.04 3.04
C ALA A 124 24.10 -0.34 2.45
N PRO A 125 24.03 -1.07 1.32
CA PRO A 125 22.73 -1.51 0.80
C PRO A 125 22.03 -2.46 1.78
N PRO A 126 20.71 -2.66 1.63
CA PRO A 126 20.01 -3.74 2.31
C PRO A 126 20.63 -5.11 2.01
N ASP A 127 20.43 -6.08 2.89
CA ASP A 127 20.81 -7.48 2.65
C ASP A 127 19.80 -8.17 1.73
N ARG A 128 18.51 -7.88 1.91
CA ARG A 128 17.41 -8.45 1.13
C ARG A 128 16.25 -7.49 0.99
N VAL A 129 15.38 -7.78 0.04
CA VAL A 129 14.10 -7.11 -0.17
C VAL A 129 12.98 -8.13 -0.28
N GLY A 130 11.80 -7.80 0.26
CA GLY A 130 10.59 -8.61 0.14
C GLY A 130 9.48 -7.83 -0.55
N TYR A 131 8.83 -8.44 -1.53
CA TYR A 131 7.68 -7.87 -2.23
C TYR A 131 6.40 -8.59 -1.83
N ALA A 132 5.35 -7.84 -1.50
CA ALA A 132 4.05 -8.38 -1.13
C ALA A 132 3.32 -8.97 -2.35
N GLN A 133 2.78 -10.18 -2.20
CA GLN A 133 2.04 -10.89 -3.26
C GLN A 133 0.80 -11.54 -2.64
N HIS A 134 -0.24 -10.74 -2.40
CA HIS A 134 -1.48 -11.16 -1.73
C HIS A 134 -1.23 -11.90 -0.40
N GLY A 135 -1.66 -13.16 -0.28
CA GLY A 135 -1.50 -13.98 0.92
C GLY A 135 -0.06 -14.44 1.20
N GLY A 136 0.90 -14.01 0.39
CA GLY A 136 2.32 -14.32 0.56
C GLY A 136 3.22 -13.17 0.15
N GLY A 137 4.44 -13.52 -0.22
CA GLY A 137 5.45 -12.59 -0.69
C GLY A 137 6.68 -13.33 -1.15
N GLU A 138 7.54 -12.62 -1.85
CA GLU A 138 8.76 -13.17 -2.42
C GLU A 138 9.97 -12.34 -1.98
N LEU A 139 11.01 -13.02 -1.49
CA LEU A 139 12.28 -12.40 -1.11
C LEU A 139 13.30 -12.47 -2.26
N ALA A 140 14.14 -11.45 -2.35
CA ALA A 140 15.35 -11.43 -3.16
C ALA A 140 16.50 -10.92 -2.30
N ASP A 141 17.68 -11.55 -2.42
CA ASP A 141 18.89 -10.99 -1.85
C ASP A 141 19.30 -9.75 -2.65
N TRP A 142 19.97 -8.80 -2.01
CA TRP A 142 20.42 -7.61 -2.72
C TRP A 142 21.47 -7.96 -3.79
N GLY A 143 21.20 -7.58 -5.03
CA GLY A 143 22.01 -7.95 -6.19
C GLY A 143 21.60 -9.25 -6.89
N ASP A 144 20.54 -9.92 -6.42
CA ASP A 144 19.94 -11.04 -7.15
C ASP A 144 19.57 -10.64 -8.58
N ALA A 145 19.74 -11.57 -9.53
CA ALA A 145 19.49 -11.31 -10.96
C ALA A 145 18.03 -10.90 -11.26
N LYS A 146 17.08 -11.30 -10.42
CA LYS A 146 15.67 -10.91 -10.54
C LYS A 146 15.39 -9.50 -9.99
N LEU A 147 16.23 -8.99 -9.10
CA LEU A 147 16.05 -7.70 -8.45
C LEU A 147 16.63 -6.59 -9.33
N SER A 148 15.75 -5.80 -9.93
CA SER A 148 16.13 -4.59 -10.66
C SER A 148 16.33 -3.42 -9.70
N ILE A 149 17.47 -2.74 -9.82
CA ILE A 149 17.84 -1.60 -8.97
C ILE A 149 18.22 -0.41 -9.86
N GLU A 150 17.50 0.68 -9.72
CA GLU A 150 17.83 1.97 -10.35
C GLU A 150 18.77 2.79 -9.48
N ASN A 151 19.73 3.47 -10.12
CA ASN A 151 20.71 4.35 -9.49
C ASN A 151 21.48 3.70 -8.32
N GLY A 152 21.55 2.36 -8.29
CA GLY A 152 22.23 1.58 -7.25
C GLY A 152 21.52 1.52 -5.90
N THR A 153 20.38 2.21 -5.71
CA THR A 153 19.71 2.31 -4.39
C THR A 153 18.19 2.17 -4.43
N HIS A 154 17.55 2.17 -5.61
CA HIS A 154 16.09 2.17 -5.74
C HIS A 154 15.59 0.86 -6.35
N PRO A 155 15.02 -0.06 -5.56
CA PRO A 155 14.36 -1.25 -6.11
C PRO A 155 13.22 -0.88 -7.05
N VAL A 156 13.13 -1.53 -8.20
CA VAL A 156 12.06 -1.34 -9.18
C VAL A 156 10.94 -2.34 -8.92
N THR A 157 9.73 -1.83 -8.74
CA THR A 157 8.52 -2.64 -8.51
C THR A 157 7.66 -2.73 -9.76
N TYR A 158 6.99 -3.87 -9.94
CA TYR A 158 6.03 -4.10 -11.00
C TYR A 158 4.68 -4.49 -10.40
N PRO A 159 3.76 -3.54 -10.16
CA PRO A 159 2.41 -3.83 -9.70
C PRO A 159 1.64 -4.58 -10.79
N ALA A 160 1.01 -5.70 -10.45
CA ALA A 160 0.15 -6.42 -11.38
C ALA A 160 -1.09 -5.58 -11.74
N ALA A 161 -1.43 -5.52 -13.03
CA ALA A 161 -2.59 -4.78 -13.50
C ALA A 161 -3.88 -5.33 -12.85
N GLY A 162 -4.62 -4.47 -12.16
CA GLY A 162 -5.89 -4.78 -11.48
C GLY A 162 -5.71 -5.50 -10.13
N ALA A 163 -4.74 -6.41 -10.01
CA ALA A 163 -4.50 -7.21 -8.79
C ALA A 163 -3.58 -6.52 -7.78
N HIS A 164 -2.76 -5.57 -8.24
CA HIS A 164 -1.81 -4.76 -7.48
C HIS A 164 -0.64 -5.48 -6.81
N ALA A 165 -0.70 -6.79 -6.61
CA ALA A 165 0.41 -7.61 -6.11
C ALA A 165 1.75 -7.18 -6.74
N THR A 166 2.78 -7.09 -5.91
CA THR A 166 4.06 -6.47 -6.26
C THR A 166 5.08 -7.51 -6.73
N PHE A 167 5.60 -7.35 -7.94
CA PHE A 167 6.54 -8.30 -8.57
C PHE A 167 7.88 -7.68 -8.93
N TYR A 168 8.89 -8.56 -9.09
CA TYR A 168 10.25 -8.20 -9.49
C TYR A 168 10.40 -7.94 -10.99
N THR A 169 9.44 -8.38 -11.82
CA THR A 169 9.48 -8.19 -13.27
C THR A 169 8.09 -7.94 -13.84
N ALA A 170 8.02 -7.29 -15.00
CA ALA A 170 6.77 -7.10 -15.75
C ALA A 170 6.22 -8.40 -16.37
N ASN A 171 7.02 -9.47 -16.41
CA ASN A 171 6.59 -10.74 -16.98
C ASN A 171 5.89 -11.55 -15.89
N THR A 172 4.58 -11.68 -16.01
CA THR A 172 3.77 -12.61 -15.21
C THR A 172 3.55 -13.88 -16.02
N TYR A 173 3.87 -15.04 -15.43
CA TYR A 173 3.62 -16.36 -16.04
C TYR A 173 2.14 -16.74 -16.01
#